data_AF-A0A6L9KAX1-F1
#
_entry.id   AF-A0A6L9KAX1-F1
#
_cell.length_a   1.000
_cell.length_b   1.000
_cell.length_c   1.000
_cell.angle_alpha   90.00
_cell.angle_beta   90.00
_cell.angle_gamma   90.00
#
_symmetry.space_group_name_H-M   'P 1'
#
loop_
_entity.id
_entity.type
_entity.pdbx_description
1 polymer ?
#
loop_
_entity_poly.entity_id
_entity_poly.type
_entity_poly.pdbx_seq_one_letter_code
_entity_poly.pdbx_strand_id
1 'polypeptide(L)'
;MCNLSQRHLSTQMDGSLWISIKPQKTKSECNIRLLDIPKQILDKYLDERKSDKVFNMISLKCVCKNLEKIAVLWGIEHITFHMARHNFGTHITLSQGVPIETVS
;
A
#
# COMPACT_ATOMS: atom_id res chain seq x y z
N MET A 1 -6.05 -3.18 -3.20
CA MET A 1 -6.20 -1.85 -2.58
C MET A 1 -7.65 -1.55 -2.19
N CYS A 2 -8.60 -1.47 -3.11
CA CYS A 2 -10.00 -1.06 -2.82
C CYS A 2 -10.75 -1.92 -1.78
N ASN A 3 -10.31 -3.16 -1.54
CA ASN A 3 -10.94 -4.05 -0.58
C ASN A 3 -10.36 -3.97 0.84
N LEU A 4 -9.26 -3.21 1.04
CA LEU A 4 -8.62 -3.07 2.34
C LEU A 4 -9.55 -2.34 3.32
N SER A 5 -9.65 -2.85 4.53
CA SER A 5 -10.57 -2.40 5.57
C SER A 5 -9.95 -2.59 6.94
N GLN A 6 -10.54 -1.95 7.95
CA GLN A 6 -10.02 -1.94 9.32
C GLN A 6 -9.77 -3.35 9.88
N ARG A 7 -10.61 -4.33 9.53
CA ARG A 7 -10.41 -5.74 9.95
C ARG A 7 -9.11 -6.40 9.44
N HIS A 8 -8.47 -5.79 8.45
CA HIS A 8 -7.18 -6.27 7.94
C HIS A 8 -6.00 -5.59 8.65
N LEU A 9 -6.24 -4.60 9.50
CA LEU A 9 -5.22 -3.90 10.26
C LEU A 9 -5.11 -4.51 11.65
N SER A 10 -3.89 -4.81 12.09
CA SER A 10 -3.61 -5.35 13.42
C SER A 10 -2.37 -4.68 14.01
N THR A 11 -2.45 -4.31 15.29
CA THR A 11 -1.31 -3.77 16.04
C THR A 11 -0.70 -4.89 16.87
N GLN A 12 0.59 -5.13 16.70
CA GLN A 12 1.37 -6.09 17.49
C GLN A 12 1.70 -5.52 18.88
N MET A 13 2.21 -6.38 19.78
CA MET A 13 2.58 -5.97 21.15
C MET A 13 3.66 -4.87 21.20
N ASP A 14 4.52 -4.80 20.18
CA ASP A 14 5.56 -3.78 20.02
C ASP A 14 5.04 -2.44 19.46
N GLY A 15 3.72 -2.31 19.25
CA GLY A 15 3.07 -1.12 18.67
C GLY A 15 3.19 -1.03 17.15
N SER A 16 3.81 -2.00 16.48
CA SER A 16 3.89 -2.01 15.02
C SER A 16 2.53 -2.37 14.41
N LEU A 17 2.14 -1.61 13.37
CA LEU A 17 0.89 -1.80 12.64
C LEU A 17 1.14 -2.70 11.43
N TRP A 18 0.26 -3.67 11.19
CA TRP A 18 0.38 -4.65 10.12
C TRP A 18 -0.91 -4.72 9.29
N ILE A 19 -0.75 -4.99 8.00
CA ILE A 19 -1.83 -5.37 7.10
C ILE A 19 -1.77 -6.88 6.90
N SER A 20 -2.82 -7.59 7.28
CA SER A 20 -3.01 -9.01 7.00
C SER A 20 -4.11 -9.19 5.95
N ILE A 21 -3.72 -9.66 4.76
CA ILE A 21 -4.64 -9.92 3.66
C ILE A 21 -4.41 -11.32 3.07
N LYS A 22 -5.48 -11.97 2.62
CA LYS A 22 -5.39 -13.19 1.81
C LYS A 22 -5.61 -12.82 0.34
N PRO A 23 -4.56 -12.79 -0.50
CA PRO A 23 -4.70 -12.49 -1.91
C PRO A 23 -5.57 -13.52 -2.60
N GLN A 24 -6.45 -13.06 -3.49
CA GLN A 24 -7.36 -13.92 -4.23
C GLN A 24 -6.65 -14.93 -5.14
N LYS A 25 -5.47 -14.57 -5.68
CA LYS A 25 -4.75 -15.37 -6.67
C LYS A 25 -3.96 -16.52 -6.05
N THR A 26 -3.20 -16.26 -4.99
CA THR A 26 -2.21 -17.20 -4.43
C THR A 26 -2.72 -17.93 -3.19
N LYS A 27 -3.82 -17.47 -2.56
CA LYS A 27 -4.41 -17.98 -1.30
C LYS A 27 -3.48 -17.95 -0.07
N SER A 28 -2.17 -17.77 -0.24
CA SER A 28 -1.20 -17.58 0.84
C SER A 28 -1.39 -16.24 1.53
N GLU A 29 -1.46 -16.23 2.86
CA GLU A 29 -1.61 -15.01 3.63
C GLU A 29 -0.41 -14.08 3.45
N CYS A 30 -0.68 -12.80 3.20
CA CYS A 30 0.33 -11.76 3.11
C CYS A 30 0.21 -10.85 4.34
N ASN A 31 1.29 -10.79 5.12
CA ASN A 31 1.42 -9.89 6.25
C ASN A 31 2.44 -8.79 5.90
N ILE A 32 1.99 -7.54 5.88
CA ILE A 32 2.76 -6.39 5.43
C ILE A 32 2.86 -5.41 6.59
N ARG A 33 4.06 -5.18 7.10
CA ARG A 33 4.30 -4.15 8.12
C ARG A 33 4.03 -2.78 7.53
N LEU A 34 3.25 -1.97 8.23
CA LEU A 34 2.98 -0.59 7.86
C LEU A 34 4.10 0.32 8.40
N LEU A 35 4.76 1.04 7.50
CA LEU A 35 5.80 2.01 7.84
C LEU A 35 5.17 3.34 8.28
N ASP A 36 6.01 4.25 8.79
CA ASP A 36 5.56 5.51 9.38
C ASP A 36 4.81 6.42 8.39
N ILE A 37 5.33 6.57 7.16
CA ILE A 37 4.69 7.41 6.15
C ILE A 37 3.30 6.87 5.76
N PRO A 38 3.13 5.59 5.38
CA PRO A 38 1.79 5.04 5.13
C PRO A 38 0.85 5.12 6.34
N LYS A 39 1.37 4.99 7.57
CA LYS A 39 0.58 5.15 8.80
C LYS A 39 0.04 6.57 8.93
N GLN A 40 0.88 7.59 8.74
CA GLN A 40 0.45 8.99 8.76
C GLN A 40 -0.62 9.29 7.69
N ILE A 41 -0.52 8.65 6.51
CA ILE A 41 -1.55 8.78 5.47
C ILE A 41 -2.87 8.15 5.94
N LEU A 42 -2.86 6.98 6.58
CA LEU A 42 -4.09 6.39 7.14
C LEU A 42 -4.71 7.28 8.21
N ASP A 43 -3.90 7.77 9.14
CA ASP A 43 -4.35 8.61 10.25
C ASP A 43 -4.98 9.90 9.73
N LYS A 44 -4.36 10.53 8.72
CA LYS A 44 -4.89 11.74 8.08
C LYS A 44 -6.31 11.58 7.54
N TYR A 45 -6.64 10.41 7.00
CA TYR A 45 -7.94 10.15 6.37
C TYR A 45 -8.90 9.37 7.27
N LEU A 46 -8.55 9.14 8.55
CA LEU A 46 -9.29 8.26 9.45
C LEU A 46 -10.75 8.72 9.66
N ASP A 47 -10.94 10.02 9.88
CA ASP A 47 -12.24 10.64 10.19
C ASP A 47 -13.10 10.88 8.93
N GLU A 48 -12.50 10.86 7.75
CA GLU A 48 -13.22 11.05 6.49
C GLU A 48 -13.92 9.76 6.01
N ARG A 49 -13.60 8.60 6.60
CA ARG A 49 -14.09 7.29 6.15
C ARG A 49 -15.61 7.17 6.28
N LYS A 50 -16.24 6.63 5.23
CA LYS A 50 -17.69 6.42 5.15
C LYS A 50 -18.12 4.97 5.39
N SER A 51 -17.17 4.07 5.60
CA SER A 51 -17.41 2.62 5.77
C SER A 51 -16.27 1.94 6.53
N ASP A 52 -16.31 0.60 6.62
CA ASP A 52 -15.24 -0.21 7.19
C ASP A 52 -13.92 -0.13 6.40
N LYS A 53 -13.96 0.37 5.16
CA LYS A 53 -12.77 0.52 4.30
C LYS A 53 -11.78 1.52 4.88
N VAL A 54 -10.50 1.30 4.60
CA VAL A 54 -9.43 2.23 5.03
C VAL A 54 -9.45 3.56 4.27
N PHE A 55 -9.96 3.56 3.03
CA PHE A 55 -10.11 4.74 2.21
C PHE A 55 -11.46 4.71 1.47
N ASN A 56 -12.02 5.89 1.19
CA ASN A 56 -13.24 6.06 0.39
C ASN A 56 -12.94 5.94 -1.12
N MET A 57 -12.48 4.79 -1.57
CA MET A 57 -12.18 4.55 -2.98
C MET A 57 -13.42 4.17 -3.78
N ILE A 58 -13.61 4.79 -4.95
CA ILE A 58 -14.68 4.43 -5.89
C ILE A 58 -14.34 3.13 -6.64
N SER A 59 -13.16 3.08 -7.28
CA SER A 59 -12.68 1.89 -8.00
C SER A 59 -11.18 1.98 -8.27
N LEU A 60 -10.54 0.85 -8.56
CA LEU A 60 -9.13 0.81 -8.96
C LEU A 60 -8.89 1.64 -10.23
N LYS A 61 -9.81 1.58 -11.21
CA LYS A 61 -9.72 2.36 -12.45
C LYS A 61 -9.69 3.87 -12.18
N CYS A 62 -10.48 4.35 -11.22
CA CYS A 62 -10.46 5.77 -10.83
C CYS A 62 -9.12 6.16 -10.20
N VAL A 63 -8.58 5.32 -9.31
CA VAL A 63 -7.26 5.56 -8.72
C VAL A 63 -6.16 5.58 -9.77
N CYS A 64 -6.15 4.65 -10.73
CA CYS A 64 -5.18 4.66 -11.83
C CYS A 64 -5.26 5.94 -12.67
N LYS A 65 -6.47 6.41 -13.01
CA LYS A 65 -6.66 7.69 -13.71
C LYS A 65 -6.14 8.89 -12.91
N ASN A 66 -6.27 8.86 -11.58
CA ASN A 66 -5.71 9.92 -10.74
C ASN A 66 -4.17 9.87 -10.73
N LEU A 67 -3.56 8.69 -10.76
CA LEU A 67 -2.11 8.54 -10.90
C LEU A 67 -1.61 9.07 -12.25
N GLU A 68 -2.34 8.82 -13.34
CA GLU A 68 -2.03 9.40 -14.67
C GLU A 68 -2.05 10.93 -14.63
N LYS A 69 -3.04 11.53 -13.97
CA LYS A 69 -3.10 12.99 -13.80
C LYS A 69 -1.92 13.53 -12.98
N ILE A 70 -1.55 12.86 -11.90
CA ILE A 70 -0.38 13.23 -11.09
C ILE A 70 0.90 13.14 -11.93
N ALA A 71 1.05 12.08 -12.72
CA ALA A 71 2.21 11.89 -13.60
C ALA A 71 2.34 13.07 -14.59
N VAL A 72 1.24 13.47 -15.25
CA VAL A 72 1.20 14.63 -16.15
C VAL A 72 1.59 15.92 -15.42
N LEU A 73 1.03 16.17 -14.23
CA LEU A 73 1.34 17.38 -13.44
C LEU A 73 2.81 17.48 -13.07
N TRP A 74 3.50 16.34 -12.89
CA TRP A 74 4.88 16.28 -12.45
C TRP A 74 5.88 16.03 -13.59
N GLY A 75 5.40 15.96 -14.84
CA GLY A 75 6.25 15.68 -16.00
C GLY A 75 6.85 14.27 -16.00
N ILE A 76 6.19 13.31 -15.35
CA ILE A 76 6.59 11.90 -15.32
C ILE A 76 5.79 11.16 -16.38
N GLU A 77 6.45 10.26 -17.12
CA GLU A 77 5.80 9.52 -18.23
C GLU A 77 4.60 8.68 -17.76
N HIS A 78 4.79 7.85 -16.74
CA HIS A 78 3.73 7.03 -16.17
C HIS A 78 4.04 6.66 -14.71
N ILE A 79 2.99 6.50 -13.90
CA ILE A 79 3.09 6.00 -12.53
C ILE A 79 2.10 4.84 -12.38
N THR A 80 2.62 3.65 -12.10
CA THR A 80 1.80 2.45 -11.93
C THR A 80 2.09 1.75 -10.61
N PHE A 81 1.15 0.93 -10.13
CA PHE A 81 1.37 0.08 -8.96
C PHE A 81 2.51 -0.92 -9.17
N HIS A 82 2.76 -1.35 -10.41
CA HIS A 82 3.87 -2.25 -10.72
C HIS A 82 5.22 -1.56 -10.51
N MET A 83 5.36 -0.30 -10.95
CA MET A 83 6.56 0.51 -10.69
C MET A 83 6.77 0.73 -9.20
N ALA A 84 5.71 1.03 -8.44
CA ALA A 84 5.80 1.17 -7.00
C ALA A 84 6.30 -0.11 -6.32
N ARG A 85 5.79 -1.29 -6.72
CA ARG A 85 6.26 -2.59 -6.22
C ARG A 85 7.72 -2.82 -6.59
N HIS A 86 8.09 -2.56 -7.85
CA HIS A 86 9.46 -2.74 -8.32
C HIS A 86 10.43 -1.85 -7.55
N ASN A 87 10.12 -0.55 -7.43
CA ASN A 87 10.93 0.41 -6.69
C ASN A 87 11.08 0.02 -5.21
N PHE A 88 10.02 -0.47 -4.57
CA PHE A 88 10.11 -0.98 -3.21
C PHE A 88 11.05 -2.19 -3.12
N GLY A 89 10.90 -3.15 -4.05
CA GLY A 89 11.72 -4.35 -4.10
C GLY A 89 13.18 -4.11 -4.49
N THR A 90 13.51 -3.05 -5.23
CA THR A 90 14.91 -2.79 -5.63
C THR A 90 15.55 -1.66 -4.86
N HIS A 91 14.98 -0.46 -4.92
CA HIS A 91 15.61 0.73 -4.37
C HIS A 91 15.44 0.85 -2.86
N ILE A 92 14.23 0.58 -2.36
CA ILE A 92 13.92 0.72 -0.93
C ILE A 92 14.49 -0.45 -0.10
N THR A 93 14.59 -1.65 -0.69
CA THR A 93 15.05 -2.85 0.02
C THR A 93 16.44 -3.29 -0.44
N LEU A 94 16.58 -3.88 -1.63
CA LEU A 94 17.86 -4.49 -2.08
C LEU A 94 19.03 -3.50 -2.09
N SER A 95 18.81 -2.27 -2.58
CA SER A 95 19.85 -1.23 -2.63
C SER A 95 20.24 -0.72 -1.24
N GLN A 96 19.40 -0.97 -0.23
CA GLN A 96 19.66 -0.66 1.19
C GLN A 96 20.20 -1.87 1.96
N GLY A 97 20.59 -2.95 1.27
CA GLY A 97 21.23 -4.13 1.88
C GLY A 97 20.26 -5.13 2.51
N VAL A 98 18.95 -5.01 2.24
CA VAL A 98 17.97 -6.03 2.66
C VAL A 98 18.24 -7.32 1.89
N PRO A 99 18.40 -8.50 2.54
CA PRO A 99 18.72 -9.75 1.86
C PRO A 99 17.63 -10.18 0.87
N ILE A 100 18.04 -10.72 -0.29
CA ILE A 100 17.12 -11.09 -1.38
C ILE A 100 16.10 -12.14 -0.97
N GLU A 101 16.48 -13.07 -0.07
CA GLU A 101 15.59 -14.08 0.48
C GLU A 101 14.43 -13.50 1.31
N THR A 102 14.54 -12.24 1.75
CA THR A 102 13.48 -11.54 2.48
C THR A 102 12.60 -10.68 1.58
N VAL A 103 12.96 -10.53 0.30
CA VAL A 103 12.25 -9.71 -0.69
C VAL A 103 11.56 -10.65 -1.70
N SER A 104 10.23 -10.82 -1.59
CA SER A 104 9.42 -11.69 -2.48
C SER A 104 8.05 -11.10 -2.83
#